data_AF-A0A377UZ57-F1
#
_entry.id   AF-A0A377UZ57-F1
#
_cell.length_a   1.000
_cell.length_b   1.000
_cell.length_c   1.000
_cell.angle_alpha   90.00
_cell.angle_beta   90.00
_cell.angle_gamma   90.00
#
_symmetry.space_group_name_H-M   'P 1'
#
loop_
_entity.id
_entity.type
_entity.pdbx_description
1 polymer ?
#
loop_
_entity_poly.entity_id
_entity_poly.type
_entity_poly.pdbx_seq_one_letter_code
_entity_poly.pdbx_strand_id
1 'polypeptide(L)'
;MPPDASEALRQTLMQAYGFDKPLPLQFIHWLWRALHGDLGMSVATGRPVIDEVMTAVAYSLRLALLATAIGFVLGSLFGFVAGYFRNSVIDRLASVLSVFGVSVPHYWLGMLLVILCSVKFALLPATGGGR
;
A
#
# COMPACT_ATOMS: atom_id res chain seq x y z
N MET A 1 16.57 14.58 8.33
CA MET A 1 17.72 15.51 8.34
C MET A 1 18.95 14.73 8.75
N PRO A 2 20.07 14.76 8.00
CA PRO A 2 21.28 14.08 8.41
C PRO A 2 21.72 14.56 9.80
N PRO A 3 22.12 13.67 10.72
CA PRO A 3 22.57 14.05 12.06
C PRO A 3 23.81 14.96 12.03
N ASP A 4 24.54 14.97 10.91
CA ASP A 4 25.80 15.72 10.72
C ASP A 4 25.60 17.05 9.96
N ALA A 5 24.35 17.49 9.77
CA ALA A 5 24.07 18.75 9.07
C ALA A 5 24.59 19.95 9.88
N SER A 6 25.33 20.86 9.23
CA SER A 6 25.83 22.07 9.88
C SER A 6 24.68 22.92 10.43
N GLU A 7 24.90 23.61 11.55
CA GLU A 7 23.85 24.43 12.18
C GLU A 7 23.30 25.52 11.24
N ALA A 8 24.16 26.07 10.39
CA ALA A 8 23.75 27.01 9.34
C ALA A 8 22.77 26.37 8.34
N LEU A 9 23.07 25.16 7.85
CA LEU A 9 22.18 24.43 6.94
C LEU A 9 20.84 24.10 7.62
N ARG A 10 20.86 23.81 8.92
CA ARG A 10 19.64 23.57 9.72
C ARG A 10 18.74 24.78 9.75
N GLN A 11 19.29 25.95 10.06
CA GLN A 11 18.53 27.19 10.12
C GLN A 11 17.96 27.56 8.74
N THR A 12 18.75 27.42 7.68
CA THR A 12 18.30 27.66 6.31
C THR A 12 17.13 26.76 5.92
N LEU A 13 17.21 25.45 6.23
CA LEU A 13 16.12 24.52 5.93
C LEU A 13 14.88 24.79 6.80
N MET A 14 15.06 25.09 8.09
CA MET A 14 13.93 25.42 8.96
C MET A 14 13.15 26.63 8.45
N GLN A 15 13.86 27.69 8.02
CA GLN A 15 13.23 28.87 7.43
C GLN A 15 12.61 28.57 6.06
N ALA A 16 13.30 27.81 5.20
CA ALA A 16 12.81 27.46 3.86
C ALA A 16 11.51 26.64 3.90
N TYR A 17 11.36 25.74 4.88
CA TYR A 17 10.15 24.93 5.06
C TYR A 17 9.13 25.54 6.04
N GLY A 18 9.43 26.69 6.65
CA GLY A 18 8.55 27.32 7.64
C GLY A 18 8.43 26.56 8.97
N PHE A 19 9.40 25.68 9.27
CA PHE A 19 9.47 24.89 10.49
C PHE A 19 9.87 25.72 11.72
N ASP A 20 10.21 26.98 11.53
CA ASP A 20 10.42 28.00 12.57
C ASP A 20 9.10 28.53 13.18
N LYS A 21 7.96 28.29 12.52
CA LYS A 21 6.64 28.79 12.95
C LYS A 21 5.95 27.85 13.94
N PRO A 22 5.00 28.33 14.76
CA PRO A 22 4.13 27.47 15.56
C PRO A 22 3.42 26.39 14.70
N LEU A 23 3.35 25.15 15.20
CA LEU A 23 2.75 24.01 14.49
C LEU A 23 1.34 24.28 13.91
N PRO A 24 0.42 24.95 14.64
CA PRO A 24 -0.90 25.24 14.08
C PRO A 24 -0.84 26.10 12.81
N LEU A 25 0.07 27.09 12.77
CA LEU A 25 0.26 27.95 11.60
C LEU A 25 0.85 27.17 10.42
N GLN A 26 1.81 26.27 10.69
CA GLN A 26 2.37 25.39 9.66
C GLN A 26 1.28 24.53 9.02
N PHE A 27 0.43 23.90 9.83
CA PHE A 27 -0.66 23.06 9.35
C PHE A 27 -1.69 23.85 8.56
N ILE A 28 -2.13 25.02 9.04
CA ILE A 28 -3.10 25.87 8.34
C ILE A 28 -2.54 26.33 6.99
N HIS A 29 -1.27 26.75 6.93
CA HIS A 29 -0.63 27.15 5.69
C HIS A 29 -0.52 25.99 4.70
N TRP A 30 -0.12 24.81 5.18
CA TRP A 30 -0.05 23.61 4.36
C TRP A 30 -1.44 23.21 3.85
N LEU A 31 -2.46 23.21 4.71
CA LEU A 31 -3.82 22.86 4.35
C LEU A 31 -4.39 23.85 3.33
N TRP A 32 -4.15 25.15 3.50
CA TRP A 32 -4.56 26.16 2.55
C TRP A 32 -3.96 25.89 1.16
N ARG A 33 -2.65 25.62 1.06
CA ARG A 33 -1.99 25.26 -0.20
C ARG A 33 -2.56 23.95 -0.78
N ALA A 34 -2.74 22.94 0.06
CA ALA A 34 -3.28 21.64 -0.35
C ALA A 34 -4.69 21.75 -0.94
N LEU A 35 -5.56 22.57 -0.36
CA LEU A 35 -6.90 22.84 -0.89
C LEU A 35 -6.88 23.53 -2.26
N HIS A 36 -5.79 24.21 -2.60
CA HIS A 36 -5.56 24.81 -3.93
C HIS A 36 -4.78 23.88 -4.87
N GLY A 37 -4.57 22.61 -4.48
CA GLY A 37 -3.88 21.61 -5.30
C GLY A 37 -2.35 21.60 -5.14
N ASP A 38 -1.79 22.42 -4.25
CA ASP A 38 -0.35 22.46 -3.98
C ASP A 38 -0.02 21.69 -2.70
N LEU A 39 0.37 20.42 -2.86
CA LEU A 39 0.83 19.57 -1.77
C LEU A 39 2.31 19.81 -1.39
N GLY A 40 2.99 20.71 -2.10
CA GLY A 40 4.42 20.99 -1.94
C GLY A 40 5.33 19.94 -2.58
N MET A 41 6.59 19.98 -2.15
CA MET A 41 7.67 19.13 -2.64
C MET A 41 8.07 18.10 -1.59
N SER A 42 8.30 16.87 -2.02
CA SER A 42 8.78 15.79 -1.17
C SER A 42 10.21 16.09 -0.71
N VAL A 43 10.44 16.07 0.60
CA VAL A 43 11.76 16.28 1.20
C VAL A 43 12.71 15.11 0.90
N ALA A 44 12.16 13.92 0.62
CA ALA A 44 12.94 12.72 0.35
C ALA A 44 13.42 12.64 -1.10
N THR A 45 12.57 13.01 -2.05
CA THR A 45 12.81 12.79 -3.50
C THR A 45 13.01 14.09 -4.28
N GLY A 46 12.64 15.24 -3.72
CA GLY A 46 12.65 16.53 -4.40
C GLY A 46 11.61 16.67 -5.51
N ARG A 47 10.56 15.83 -5.53
CA ARG A 47 9.48 15.85 -6.55
C ARG A 47 8.19 16.45 -5.99
N PRO A 48 7.28 16.95 -6.84
CA PRO A 48 5.94 17.35 -6.40
C PRO A 48 5.24 16.17 -5.72
N VAL A 49 4.71 16.40 -4.51
CA VAL A 49 4.03 15.35 -3.72
C VAL A 49 2.81 14.81 -4.48
N ILE A 50 2.13 15.65 -5.25
CA ILE A 50 0.97 15.25 -6.04
C ILE A 50 1.30 14.15 -7.07
N ASP A 51 2.47 14.21 -7.71
CA ASP A 51 2.87 13.23 -8.72
C ASP A 51 3.14 11.86 -8.08
N GLU A 52 3.75 11.85 -6.90
CA GLU A 52 4.00 10.63 -6.12
C GLU A 52 2.70 10.01 -5.63
N VAL A 53 1.79 10.83 -5.08
CA VAL A 53 0.48 10.38 -4.62
C VAL A 53 -0.32 9.80 -5.78
N MET A 54 -0.39 10.49 -6.91
CA MET A 54 -1.14 10.00 -8.09
C MET A 54 -0.55 8.71 -8.64
N THR A 55 0.78 8.58 -8.65
CA THR A 55 1.46 7.34 -9.04
C THR A 55 1.11 6.20 -8.09
N ALA A 56 1.18 6.42 -6.77
CA ALA A 56 0.86 5.42 -5.76
C ALA A 56 -0.63 5.02 -5.81
N VAL A 57 -1.53 5.98 -6.03
CA VAL A 57 -2.97 5.73 -6.22
C VAL A 57 -3.20 4.86 -7.45
N ALA A 58 -2.54 5.14 -8.58
CA ALA A 58 -2.67 4.33 -9.79
C ALA A 58 -2.20 2.88 -9.56
N TYR A 59 -1.08 2.67 -8.86
CA TYR A 59 -0.64 1.32 -8.48
C TYR A 59 -1.63 0.63 -7.54
N SER A 60 -2.11 1.33 -6.52
CA SER A 60 -3.08 0.80 -5.56
C SER A 60 -4.39 0.39 -6.24
N LEU A 61 -4.88 1.20 -7.17
CA LEU A 61 -6.08 0.88 -7.96
C LEU A 61 -5.87 -0.35 -8.85
N ARG A 62 -4.73 -0.45 -9.54
CA ARG A 62 -4.41 -1.64 -10.34
C ARG A 62 -4.38 -2.91 -9.49
N LEU A 63 -3.74 -2.84 -8.33
CA LEU A 63 -3.67 -3.97 -7.39
C LEU A 63 -5.06 -4.32 -6.84
N ALA A 64 -5.85 -3.33 -6.43
CA ALA A 64 -7.21 -3.53 -5.93
C ALA A 64 -8.10 -4.17 -6.99
N LEU A 65 -8.11 -3.65 -8.23
CA LEU A 65 -8.92 -4.20 -9.31
C LEU A 65 -8.55 -5.65 -9.65
N LEU A 66 -7.25 -5.96 -9.74
CA LEU A 66 -6.79 -7.33 -10.00
C LEU A 66 -7.15 -8.28 -8.84
N ALA A 67 -6.90 -7.85 -7.60
CA ALA A 67 -7.23 -8.66 -6.42
C ALA A 67 -8.74 -8.91 -6.31
N THR A 68 -9.57 -7.88 -6.54
CA THR A 68 -11.02 -8.00 -6.57
C THR A 68 -11.49 -8.92 -7.69
N ALA A 69 -10.95 -8.79 -8.90
CA ALA A 69 -11.32 -9.66 -10.02
C ALA A 69 -10.99 -11.13 -9.73
N ILE A 70 -9.77 -11.42 -9.25
CA ILE A 70 -9.35 -12.78 -8.87
C ILE A 70 -10.23 -13.31 -7.73
N GLY A 71 -10.42 -12.52 -6.68
CA GLY A 71 -11.23 -12.91 -5.52
C GLY A 71 -12.70 -13.15 -5.89
N PHE A 72 -13.27 -12.32 -6.75
CA PHE A 72 -14.64 -12.49 -7.25
C PHE A 72 -14.79 -13.78 -8.06
N VAL A 73 -13.87 -14.04 -8.99
CA VAL A 73 -13.91 -15.26 -9.83
C VAL A 73 -13.73 -16.52 -8.98
N LEU A 74 -12.69 -16.57 -8.15
CA LEU A 74 -12.41 -17.74 -7.31
C LEU A 74 -13.48 -17.95 -6.22
N GLY A 75 -13.91 -16.87 -5.56
CA GLY A 75 -14.94 -16.92 -4.55
C GLY A 75 -16.29 -17.38 -5.12
N SER A 76 -16.67 -16.86 -6.29
CA SER A 76 -17.90 -17.28 -6.98
C SER A 76 -17.82 -18.74 -7.43
N LEU A 77 -16.66 -19.19 -7.92
CA LEU A 77 -16.45 -20.59 -8.33
C LEU A 77 -16.56 -21.54 -7.12
N PHE A 78 -15.86 -21.26 -6.02
CA PHE A 78 -15.92 -22.09 -4.83
C PHE A 78 -17.29 -22.07 -4.17
N GLY A 79 -17.96 -20.91 -4.14
CA GLY A 79 -19.33 -20.79 -3.66
C GLY A 79 -20.32 -21.60 -4.51
N PHE A 80 -20.20 -21.52 -5.84
CA PHE A 80 -21.02 -22.32 -6.76
C PHE A 80 -20.79 -23.82 -6.58
N VAL A 81 -19.53 -24.26 -6.53
CA VAL A 81 -19.17 -25.68 -6.36
C VAL A 81 -19.68 -26.23 -5.03
N ALA A 82 -19.51 -25.48 -3.92
CA ALA A 82 -20.02 -25.88 -2.62
C ALA A 82 -21.55 -25.98 -2.60
N GLY A 83 -22.24 -25.02 -3.23
CA GLY A 83 -23.69 -25.01 -3.33
C GLY A 83 -24.25 -26.14 -4.21
N TYR A 84 -23.62 -26.41 -5.35
CA TYR A 84 -24.07 -27.45 -6.30
C TYR A 84 -23.84 -28.85 -5.74
N PHE A 85 -22.68 -29.12 -5.11
CA PHE A 85 -22.33 -30.41 -4.53
C PHE A 85 -22.61 -30.48 -3.02
N ARG A 86 -23.69 -29.85 -2.56
CA ARG A 86 -24.02 -29.72 -1.14
C ARG A 86 -24.01 -31.07 -0.40
N ASN A 87 -23.51 -31.07 0.84
CA ASN A 87 -23.34 -32.24 1.71
C ASN A 87 -22.32 -33.29 1.21
N SER A 88 -21.59 -33.02 0.14
CA SER A 88 -20.52 -33.90 -0.33
C SER A 88 -19.17 -33.55 0.31
N VAL A 89 -18.16 -34.39 0.06
CA VAL A 89 -16.77 -34.11 0.42
C VAL A 89 -16.25 -32.85 -0.30
N ILE A 90 -16.71 -32.60 -1.52
CA ILE A 90 -16.29 -31.43 -2.33
C ILE A 90 -16.75 -30.13 -1.67
N ASP A 91 -18.00 -30.10 -1.19
CA ASP A 91 -18.56 -28.97 -0.43
C ASP A 91 -17.76 -28.70 0.85
N ARG A 92 -17.46 -29.76 1.63
CA ARG A 92 -16.64 -29.64 2.85
C ARG A 92 -15.25 -29.08 2.56
N LEU A 93 -14.57 -29.57 1.51
CA LEU A 93 -13.24 -29.10 1.13
C LEU A 93 -13.26 -27.63 0.67
N ALA A 94 -14.23 -27.25 -0.18
CA ALA A 94 -14.39 -25.88 -0.64
C ALA A 94 -14.68 -24.92 0.53
N SER A 95 -15.52 -25.35 1.48
CA SER A 95 -15.84 -24.61 2.69
C SER A 95 -14.62 -24.44 3.60
N VAL A 96 -13.85 -25.50 3.86
CA VAL A 96 -12.62 -25.43 4.67
C VAL A 96 -11.60 -24.49 4.05
N LEU A 97 -11.38 -24.57 2.73
CA LEU A 97 -10.45 -23.69 2.03
C LEU A 97 -10.89 -22.22 2.12
N SER A 98 -12.20 -21.97 1.99
CA SER A 98 -12.76 -20.62 2.12
C SER A 98 -12.57 -20.06 3.54
N VAL A 99 -12.86 -20.86 4.57
CA VAL A 99 -12.66 -20.47 5.97
C VAL A 99 -11.19 -20.22 6.27
N PHE A 100 -10.29 -21.08 5.79
CA PHE A 100 -8.85 -20.89 5.95
C PHE A 100 -8.39 -19.57 5.33
N GLY A 101 -8.80 -19.29 4.09
CA GLY A 101 -8.45 -18.05 3.40
C GLY A 101 -8.88 -16.78 4.14
N VAL A 102 -10.05 -16.80 4.79
CA VAL A 102 -10.57 -15.65 5.57
C VAL A 102 -9.98 -15.57 6.98
N SER A 103 -9.60 -16.70 7.58
CA SER A 103 -9.13 -16.76 8.97
C SER A 103 -7.66 -16.42 9.13
N VAL A 104 -6.87 -16.57 8.07
CA VAL A 104 -5.43 -16.31 8.13
C VAL A 104 -5.16 -14.81 8.11
N PRO A 105 -4.32 -14.27 9.02
CA PRO A 105 -3.94 -12.87 8.98
C PRO A 105 -3.27 -12.49 7.65
N HIS A 106 -3.86 -11.53 6.94
CA HIS A 106 -3.43 -11.09 5.61
C HIS A 106 -1.93 -10.74 5.55
N TYR A 107 -1.42 -10.04 6.56
CA TYR A 107 -0.01 -9.66 6.66
C TYR A 107 0.92 -10.89 6.75
N TRP A 108 0.57 -11.85 7.61
CA TRP A 108 1.35 -13.08 7.78
C TRP A 108 1.37 -13.90 6.49
N LEU A 109 0.21 -14.04 5.83
CA LEU A 109 0.10 -14.76 4.56
C LEU A 109 0.92 -14.06 3.47
N GLY A 110 0.83 -12.74 3.37
CA GLY A 110 1.63 -11.95 2.43
C GLY A 110 3.13 -12.17 2.63
N MET A 111 3.61 -12.12 3.87
CA MET A 111 5.02 -12.38 4.18
C MET A 111 5.44 -13.81 3.81
N LEU A 112 4.61 -14.81 4.12
CA LEU A 112 4.89 -16.20 3.78
C LEU A 112 4.93 -16.42 2.26
N LEU A 113 4.01 -15.80 1.52
CA LEU A 113 4.01 -15.84 0.05
C LEU A 113 5.26 -15.18 -0.54
N VAL A 114 5.74 -14.06 0.00
CA VAL A 114 7.01 -13.45 -0.43
C VAL A 114 8.18 -14.40 -0.20
N ILE A 115 8.27 -15.05 0.97
CA ILE A 115 9.33 -16.01 1.28
C ILE A 115 9.30 -17.20 0.31
N LEU A 116 8.13 -17.78 0.06
CA LEU A 116 8.01 -18.94 -0.81
C LEU A 116 8.24 -18.54 -2.27
N CYS A 117 7.47 -17.60 -2.81
CA CYS A 117 7.48 -17.26 -4.21
C CYS A 117 8.75 -16.52 -4.64
N SER A 118 9.31 -15.65 -3.80
CA SER A 118 10.49 -14.86 -4.15
C SER A 118 11.79 -15.50 -3.69
N VAL A 119 11.88 -15.91 -2.43
CA VAL A 119 13.16 -16.36 -1.85
C VAL A 119 13.41 -17.85 -2.16
N LYS A 120 12.43 -18.72 -1.92
CA LYS A 120 12.62 -20.16 -2.15
C LYS A 120 12.52 -20.55 -3.62
N PHE A 121 11.50 -20.07 -4.32
CA PHE A 121 11.20 -20.50 -5.68
C PHE A 121 11.66 -19.52 -6.77
N ALA A 122 12.08 -18.31 -6.41
CA ALA A 122 12.54 -17.27 -7.35
C ALA A 122 11.57 -17.01 -8.53
N LEU A 123 10.27 -17.19 -8.30
CA LEU A 123 9.22 -16.99 -9.29
C LEU A 123 8.95 -15.51 -9.56
N LEU A 124 9.05 -14.69 -8.52
CA LEU A 124 8.69 -13.27 -8.55
C LEU A 124 9.71 -12.45 -7.73
N PRO A 125 9.96 -11.18 -8.09
CA PRO A 125 10.78 -10.29 -7.27
C PRO A 125 10.11 -9.98 -5.92
N ALA A 126 10.91 -9.81 -4.87
CA ALA A 126 10.40 -9.57 -3.51
C ALA A 126 9.81 -8.16 -3.33
N THR A 127 10.23 -7.21 -4.18
CA THR A 127 9.76 -5.83 -4.20
C THR A 127 9.12 -5.52 -5.55
N GLY A 128 8.04 -4.73 -5.51
CA GLY A 128 7.34 -4.27 -6.71
C GLY A 128 8.04 -3.10 -7.40
N GLY A 129 7.52 -2.69 -8.56
CA GLY A 129 8.07 -1.58 -9.38
C GLY A 129 7.78 -0.16 -8.88
N GLY A 130 7.36 0.03 -7.63
CA GLY A 130 7.29 1.34 -7.00
C GLY A 130 8.69 1.79 -6.63
N ARG A 131 9.21 2.83 -7.31
CA ARG A 131 10.49 3.45 -6.97
C ARG A 131 10.32 4.38 -5.77
#